data_AF-A0A7D5RI93-F1
#
_entry.id   AF-A0A7D5RI93-F1
#
_cell.length_a   1.000
_cell.length_b   1.000
_cell.length_c   1.000
_cell.angle_alpha   90.00
_cell.angle_beta   90.00
_cell.angle_gamma   90.00
#
_symmetry.space_group_name_H-M   'P 1'
#
loop_
_entity.id
_entity.type
_entity.pdbx_description
1 polymer ?
#
loop_
_entity_poly.entity_id
_entity_poly.type
_entity_poly.pdbx_seq_one_letter_code
_entity_poly.pdbx_strand_id
1 'polypeptide(L)'
;MVEASLKKDPNDTQQLYLLGRLQQETGESEKAKATYSKVLASDPKNFDAAAMLADLYWKDAKVEKDKMSALGNSKADLAKALELDKIYVEKLKIALPYVEACEKFRPMM
;
A
#
# COMPACT_ATOMS: atom_id res chain seq x y z
N MET A 1 -3.75 -35.32 -6.08
CA MET A 1 -4.19 -35.11 -4.69
C MET A 1 -3.15 -34.25 -3.97
N VAL A 2 -3.15 -32.93 -4.21
CA VAL A 2 -2.22 -31.97 -3.57
C VAL A 2 -3.04 -31.07 -2.65
N GLU A 3 -3.72 -31.69 -1.67
CA GLU A 3 -4.63 -30.96 -0.77
C GLU A 3 -4.32 -31.17 0.72
N ALA A 4 -3.17 -31.76 1.04
CA ALA A 4 -2.84 -32.10 2.42
C ALA A 4 -1.52 -31.45 2.86
N SER A 5 -1.53 -30.12 3.05
CA SER A 5 -0.58 -29.41 3.94
C SER A 5 -0.95 -27.94 4.21
N LEU A 6 -2.22 -27.52 4.12
CA LEU A 6 -2.63 -26.29 4.80
C LEU A 6 -2.72 -26.57 6.31
N LYS A 7 -1.56 -26.66 6.96
CA LYS A 7 -1.49 -26.40 8.39
C LYS A 7 -2.03 -24.99 8.58
N LYS A 8 -3.20 -24.90 9.23
CA LYS A 8 -3.79 -23.64 9.69
C LYS A 8 -2.89 -23.06 10.76
N ASP A 9 -1.77 -22.47 10.36
CA ASP A 9 -1.05 -21.54 11.19
C ASP A 9 -1.74 -20.17 11.00
N PRO A 10 -2.46 -19.64 12.01
CA PRO A 10 -3.04 -18.28 11.95
C PRO A 10 -1.98 -17.16 11.87
N ASN A 11 -0.70 -17.53 11.83
CA ASN A 11 0.46 -16.67 11.59
C ASN A 11 1.10 -16.89 10.21
N ASP A 12 0.48 -17.68 9.32
CA ASP A 12 0.97 -17.84 7.96
C ASP A 12 0.83 -16.52 7.20
N THR A 13 1.97 -15.96 6.83
CA THR A 13 2.12 -14.78 5.97
C THR A 13 1.25 -14.85 4.71
N GLN A 14 0.98 -16.05 4.18
CA GLN A 14 0.07 -16.24 3.04
C GLN A 14 -1.40 -15.95 3.39
N GLN A 15 -1.88 -16.38 4.57
CA GLN A 15 -3.26 -16.08 4.99
C GLN A 15 -3.44 -14.59 5.27
N LEU A 16 -2.46 -13.96 5.92
CA LEU A 16 -2.46 -12.52 6.14
C LEU A 16 -2.43 -11.77 4.80
N TYR A 17 -1.64 -12.23 3.83
CA TYR A 17 -1.63 -11.65 2.48
C TYR A 17 -3.01 -11.76 1.80
N LEU A 18 -3.62 -12.93 1.82
CA LEU A 18 -4.96 -13.13 1.24
C LEU A 18 -6.03 -12.28 1.95
N LEU A 19 -5.93 -12.11 3.27
CA LEU A 19 -6.81 -11.22 4.02
C LEU A 19 -6.62 -9.76 3.61
N GLY A 20 -5.37 -9.32 3.43
CA GLY A 20 -5.08 -7.97 2.93
C GLY A 20 -5.67 -7.74 1.54
N ARG A 21 -5.57 -8.75 0.66
CA ARG A 21 -6.18 -8.71 -0.69
C ARG A 21 -7.70 -8.62 -0.62
N LEU A 22 -8.33 -9.43 0.21
CA LEU A 22 -9.78 -9.40 0.38
C LEU A 22 -10.24 -8.03 0.90
N GLN A 23 -9.55 -7.49 1.91
CA GLN A 23 -9.82 -6.15 2.44
C GLN A 23 -9.67 -5.06 1.39
N GLN A 24 -8.68 -5.18 0.50
CA GLN A 24 -8.51 -4.25 -0.61
C GLN A 24 -9.67 -4.35 -1.62
N GLU A 25 -10.10 -5.56 -1.96
CA GLU A 25 -11.22 -5.81 -2.88
C GLU A 25 -12.57 -5.36 -2.28
N THR A 26 -12.74 -5.42 -0.95
CA THR A 26 -13.94 -4.91 -0.26
C THR A 26 -13.93 -3.40 -0.01
N GLY A 27 -12.89 -2.69 -0.47
CA GLY A 27 -12.76 -1.24 -0.30
C GLY A 27 -12.19 -0.81 1.07
N GLU A 28 -11.83 -1.75 1.92
CA GLU A 28 -11.23 -1.53 3.25
C GLU A 28 -9.71 -1.28 3.15
N SER A 29 -9.32 -0.33 2.30
CA SER A 29 -7.91 -0.05 1.95
C SER A 29 -7.01 0.20 3.17
N GLU A 30 -7.50 0.90 4.19
CA GLU A 30 -6.75 1.13 5.44
C GLU A 30 -6.46 -0.17 6.21
N LYS A 31 -7.45 -1.08 6.26
CA LYS A 31 -7.25 -2.39 6.89
C LYS A 31 -6.29 -3.23 6.07
N ALA A 32 -6.40 -3.19 4.74
CA ALA A 32 -5.48 -3.88 3.84
C ALA A 32 -4.03 -3.44 4.10
N LYS A 33 -3.77 -2.13 4.23
CA LYS A 33 -2.45 -1.60 4.58
C LYS A 33 -1.95 -2.17 5.90
N ALA A 34 -2.77 -2.15 6.94
CA ALA A 34 -2.40 -2.70 8.24
C ALA A 34 -2.08 -4.21 8.16
N THR A 35 -2.86 -4.96 7.39
CA THR A 35 -2.69 -6.40 7.22
C THR A 35 -1.41 -6.74 6.44
N TYR A 36 -1.15 -6.09 5.31
CA TYR A 36 0.10 -6.30 4.57
C TYR A 36 1.33 -5.84 5.36
N SER A 37 1.20 -4.80 6.19
CA SER A 37 2.28 -4.38 7.09
C SER A 37 2.63 -5.48 8.10
N LYS A 38 1.64 -6.25 8.57
CA LYS A 38 1.89 -7.43 9.42
C LYS A 38 2.59 -8.54 8.64
N VAL A 39 2.24 -8.76 7.36
CA VAL A 39 2.98 -9.71 6.51
C VAL A 39 4.44 -9.33 6.44
N LEU A 40 4.76 -8.06 6.17
CA LEU A 40 6.14 -7.58 6.09
C LEU A 40 6.86 -7.54 7.44
N ALA A 41 6.13 -7.42 8.55
CA ALA A 41 6.73 -7.53 9.88
C ALA A 41 7.22 -8.96 10.17
N SER A 42 6.52 -9.98 9.65
CA SER A 42 6.89 -11.39 9.78
C SER A 42 7.88 -11.84 8.68
N ASP A 43 7.67 -11.38 7.45
CA ASP A 43 8.52 -11.64 6.29
C ASP A 43 8.85 -10.34 5.55
N PRO A 44 9.92 -9.63 5.95
CA PRO A 44 10.34 -8.38 5.31
C PRO A 44 10.75 -8.53 3.85
N LYS A 45 10.96 -9.76 3.35
CA LYS A 45 11.35 -10.04 1.97
C LYS A 45 10.15 -10.39 1.08
N ASN A 46 8.94 -10.35 1.63
CA ASN A 46 7.73 -10.67 0.91
C ASN A 46 7.43 -9.62 -0.17
N PHE A 47 7.85 -9.91 -1.40
CA PHE A 47 7.67 -9.02 -2.55
C PHE A 47 6.18 -8.68 -2.77
N ASP A 48 5.30 -9.67 -2.69
CA ASP A 48 3.87 -9.48 -2.98
C ASP A 48 3.21 -8.52 -1.98
N ALA A 49 3.46 -8.68 -0.67
CA ALA A 49 2.93 -7.79 0.35
C ALA A 49 3.51 -6.37 0.23
N ALA A 50 4.81 -6.24 -0.07
CA ALA A 50 5.43 -4.94 -0.33
C ALA A 50 4.82 -4.27 -1.57
N ALA A 51 4.57 -5.02 -2.64
CA ALA A 51 3.98 -4.50 -3.87
C ALA A 51 2.53 -4.04 -3.65
N MET A 52 1.74 -4.80 -2.90
CA MET A 52 0.37 -4.41 -2.56
C MET A 52 0.33 -3.15 -1.67
N LEU A 53 1.24 -3.02 -0.70
CA LEU A 53 1.36 -1.78 0.08
C LEU A 53 1.76 -0.58 -0.77
N ALA A 54 2.76 -0.76 -1.64
CA ALA A 54 3.22 0.29 -2.53
C ALA A 54 2.07 0.79 -3.43
N ASP A 55 1.29 -0.12 -4.03
CA ASP A 55 0.13 0.23 -4.85
C ASP A 55 -0.94 0.97 -4.02
N LEU A 56 -1.24 0.51 -2.81
CA LEU A 56 -2.21 1.15 -1.93
C LEU A 56 -1.79 2.56 -1.52
N TYR A 57 -0.53 2.76 -1.10
CA TYR A 57 -0.02 4.08 -0.76
C TYR A 57 0.07 4.99 -1.99
N TRP A 58 0.40 4.45 -3.16
CA TRP A 58 0.42 5.21 -4.40
C TRP A 58 -0.97 5.71 -4.80
N LYS A 59 -2.00 4.83 -4.72
CA LYS A 59 -3.40 5.21 -4.96
C LYS A 59 -3.85 6.30 -4.01
N ASP A 60 -3.51 6.17 -2.74
CA ASP A 60 -3.77 7.16 -1.71
C ASP A 60 -3.15 8.53 -2.01
N ALA A 61 -1.90 8.54 -2.47
CA ALA A 61 -1.21 9.76 -2.85
C ALA A 61 -1.86 10.36 -4.11
N LYS A 62 -2.22 9.52 -5.09
CA LYS A 62 -2.91 9.94 -6.31
C LYS A 62 -4.23 10.64 -6.00
N VAL A 63 -5.00 10.17 -5.02
CA VAL A 63 -6.24 10.84 -4.60
C VAL A 63 -5.99 12.28 -4.16
N GLU A 64 -4.91 12.55 -3.41
CA GLU A 64 -4.58 13.92 -3.01
C GLU A 64 -4.14 14.77 -4.21
N LYS A 65 -3.38 14.18 -5.13
CA LYS A 65 -3.00 14.83 -6.39
C LYS A 65 -4.21 15.16 -7.27
N ASP A 66 -5.19 14.26 -7.34
CA ASP A 66 -6.43 14.45 -8.10
C ASP A 66 -7.32 15.52 -7.47
N LYS A 67 -7.36 15.61 -6.12
CA LYS A 67 -8.00 16.75 -5.44
C LYS A 67 -7.30 18.06 -5.77
N MET A 68 -5.97 18.07 -5.83
CA MET A 68 -5.19 19.26 -6.16
C MET A 68 -5.44 19.73 -7.60
N SER A 69 -5.55 18.81 -8.57
CA SER A 69 -5.83 19.16 -9.97
C SER A 69 -7.27 19.62 -10.20
N ALA A 70 -8.20 19.28 -9.31
CA ALA A 70 -9.57 19.78 -9.32
C ALA A 70 -9.72 21.19 -8.71
N LEU A 71 -8.67 21.76 -8.12
CA LEU A 71 -8.69 23.11 -7.56
C LEU A 71 -8.64 24.17 -8.66
N GLY A 72 -9.30 25.30 -8.41
CA GLY A 72 -9.31 26.46 -9.31
C GLY A 72 -8.08 27.37 -9.13
N ASN A 73 -8.17 28.59 -9.66
CA ASN A 73 -7.08 29.58 -9.61
C ASN A 73 -7.25 30.62 -8.48
N SER A 74 -8.13 30.39 -7.50
CA SER A 74 -8.31 31.36 -6.42
C SER A 74 -7.14 31.31 -5.42
N LYS A 75 -6.95 32.40 -4.66
CA LYS A 75 -5.92 32.44 -3.61
C LYS A 75 -6.13 31.35 -2.54
N ALA A 76 -7.38 30.98 -2.26
CA ALA A 76 -7.72 29.88 -1.35
C ALA A 76 -7.40 28.51 -1.95
N ASP A 77 -7.59 28.34 -3.26
CA ASP A 77 -7.24 27.13 -4.00
C ASP A 77 -5.72 26.92 -4.05
N LEU A 78 -4.94 27.99 -4.26
CA LEU A 78 -3.47 27.92 -4.20
C LEU A 78 -2.96 27.48 -2.82
N ALA A 79 -3.56 27.99 -1.74
CA ALA A 79 -3.21 27.57 -0.38
C ALA A 79 -3.53 26.09 -0.16
N LYS A 80 -4.72 25.62 -0.59
CA LYS A 80 -5.09 24.20 -0.53
C LYS A 80 -4.22 23.32 -1.40
N ALA A 81 -3.81 23.79 -2.57
CA ALA A 81 -2.93 23.06 -3.47
C ALA A 81 -1.56 22.81 -2.80
N LEU A 82 -1.00 23.82 -2.13
CA LEU A 82 0.24 23.69 -1.37
C LEU A 82 0.10 22.71 -0.19
N GLU A 83 -1.04 22.72 0.51
CA GLU A 83 -1.31 21.76 1.60
C GLU A 83 -1.43 20.33 1.06
N LEU A 84 -2.17 20.12 -0.03
CA LEU A 84 -2.34 18.82 -0.67
C LEU A 84 -1.02 18.30 -1.26
N ASP A 85 -0.19 19.17 -1.84
CA ASP A 85 1.15 18.81 -2.34
C ASP A 85 2.05 18.32 -1.19
N LYS A 86 2.01 19.00 -0.03
CA LYS A 86 2.74 18.54 1.16
C LYS A 86 2.27 17.15 1.61
N ILE A 87 0.95 16.93 1.68
CA ILE A 87 0.37 15.62 2.04
C ILE A 87 0.77 14.56 1.02
N TYR A 88 0.74 14.88 -0.28
CA TYR A 88 1.15 14.00 -1.36
C TYR A 88 2.60 13.55 -1.19
N VAL A 89 3.51 14.49 -0.95
CA VAL A 89 4.94 14.20 -0.70
C VAL A 89 5.13 13.36 0.56
N GLU A 90 4.41 13.64 1.65
CA GLU A 90 4.50 12.82 2.87
C GLU A 90 4.00 11.39 2.66
N LYS A 91 2.89 11.21 1.95
CA LYS A 91 2.39 9.87 1.59
C LYS A 91 3.37 9.09 0.71
N LEU A 92 4.02 9.76 -0.25
CA LEU A 92 5.06 9.13 -1.07
C LEU A 92 6.29 8.72 -0.25
N LYS A 93 6.68 9.50 0.76
CA LYS A 93 7.78 9.12 1.66
C LYS A 93 7.47 7.87 2.47
N ILE A 94 6.21 7.68 2.85
CA ILE A 94 5.75 6.43 3.51
C ILE A 94 5.82 5.27 2.53
N ALA A 95 5.44 5.47 1.26
CA ALA A 95 5.49 4.45 0.22
C ALA A 95 6.93 4.03 -0.15
N LEU A 96 7.88 4.98 -0.11
CA LEU A 96 9.27 4.81 -0.55
C LEU A 96 9.97 3.54 -0.02
N PRO A 97 10.02 3.25 1.30
CA PRO A 97 10.68 2.05 1.81
C PRO A 97 10.04 0.75 1.29
N TYR A 98 8.73 0.75 1.01
CA TYR A 98 8.04 -0.42 0.46
C TYR A 98 8.38 -0.61 -1.02
N VAL A 99 8.47 0.48 -1.79
CA VAL A 99 8.91 0.46 -3.19
C VAL A 99 10.36 0.00 -3.30
N GLU A 100 11.24 0.52 -2.44
CA GLU A 100 12.64 0.09 -2.37
C GLU A 100 12.76 -1.40 -2.01
N ALA A 101 11.93 -1.88 -1.08
CA ALA A 101 11.84 -3.31 -0.77
C ALA A 101 11.39 -4.12 -1.98
N CYS A 102 10.41 -3.64 -2.75
CA CYS A 102 10.01 -4.27 -4.00
C CYS A 102 11.16 -4.34 -5.01
N GLU A 103 11.93 -3.26 -5.20
CA GLU A 103 13.06 -3.27 -6.14
C GLU A 103 14.16 -4.22 -5.71
N LYS A 104 14.46 -4.27 -4.41
CA LYS A 104 15.54 -5.10 -3.85
C LYS A 104 15.23 -6.59 -3.83
N PHE A 105 13.96 -6.94 -3.62
CA PHE A 105 13.49 -8.33 -3.52
C PHE A 105 12.64 -8.76 -4.71
N ARG A 106 12.64 -7.98 -5.79
CA ARG A 106 11.99 -8.34 -7.06
C ARG A 106 12.55 -9.69 -7.51
N PRO A 107 11.72 -10.74 -7.67
CA PRO A 107 12.19 -11.99 -8.25
C PRO A 107 12.67 -11.69 -9.67
N MET A 108 13.97 -11.92 -9.93
CA MET A 108 14.49 -11.95 -11.30
C MET A 108 13.79 -13.12 -12.00
N MET A 109 12.92 -12.79 -12.95
CA MET A 109 12.34 -13.74 -13.90
C MET A 109 13.42 -14.28 -14.83
#